data_AF-A0A7Y0VBJ6-F1
#
_entry.id   AF-A0A7Y0VBJ6-F1
#
_cell.length_a   1.000
_cell.length_b   1.000
_cell.length_c   1.000
_cell.angle_alpha   90.00
_cell.angle_beta   90.00
_cell.angle_gamma   90.00
#
_symmetry.space_group_name_H-M   'P 1'
#
loop_
_entity.id
_entity.type
_entity.pdbx_description
1 polymer ?
#
loop_
_entity_poly.entity_id
_entity_poly.type
_entity_poly.pdbx_seq_one_letter_code
_entity_poly.pdbx_strand_id
1 'polypeptide(L)'
;MDYQAIIPEFVVSDIEKSRHFYCNLLGFTVEYERPEEKFLFLSLEDCQLMLEEGSVEELAQLTYPFGRGVNISFGIEDVPQLHQKLLEADYPIIVR
;
A
#
# COMPACT_ATOMS: atom_id res chain seq x y z
N MET A 1 -14.33 14.02 -2.73
CA MET A 1 -13.03 13.62 -2.16
C MET A 1 -12.06 14.73 -2.45
N ASP A 2 -11.29 15.14 -1.45
CA ASP A 2 -10.15 16.02 -1.68
C ASP A 2 -8.98 15.14 -2.14
N TYR A 3 -8.34 15.48 -3.24
CA TYR A 3 -7.27 14.67 -3.84
C TYR A 3 -5.94 15.34 -3.60
N GLN A 4 -4.96 14.58 -3.13
CA GLN A 4 -3.61 15.10 -2.96
C GLN A 4 -2.97 15.37 -4.32
N ALA A 5 -2.10 16.39 -4.34
CA ALA A 5 -1.42 16.83 -5.56
C ALA A 5 -0.59 15.71 -6.21
N ILE A 6 -0.16 14.72 -5.42
CA ILE A 6 0.53 13.52 -5.89
C ILE A 6 -0.08 12.32 -5.17
N ILE A 7 -0.51 11.34 -5.96
CA ILE A 7 -1.01 10.06 -5.49
C ILE A 7 -0.20 8.97 -6.20
N PRO A 8 0.69 8.25 -5.50
CA PRO A 8 1.38 7.13 -6.09
C PRO A 8 0.39 6.01 -6.41
N GLU A 9 0.65 5.30 -7.49
CA GLU A 9 -0.05 4.09 -7.87
C GLU A 9 0.96 2.94 -7.97
N PHE A 10 0.63 1.80 -7.36
CA PHE A 10 1.45 0.60 -7.41
C PHE A 10 0.70 -0.55 -8.04
N VAL A 11 1.37 -1.16 -9.03
CA VAL A 11 1.04 -2.50 -9.48
C VAL A 11 1.46 -3.50 -8.41
N VAL A 12 0.52 -4.32 -7.94
CA VAL A 12 0.73 -5.38 -6.97
C VAL A 12 0.50 -6.75 -7.60
N SER A 13 1.10 -7.80 -7.04
CA SER A 13 0.90 -9.17 -7.54
C SER A 13 -0.30 -9.89 -6.95
N ASP A 14 -0.89 -9.34 -5.88
CA ASP A 14 -2.01 -9.92 -5.13
C ASP A 14 -2.70 -8.77 -4.38
N ILE A 15 -3.88 -8.36 -4.85
CA ILE A 15 -4.60 -7.23 -4.28
C ILE A 15 -5.08 -7.52 -2.87
N GLU A 16 -5.44 -8.76 -2.54
CA GLU A 16 -5.98 -9.11 -1.23
C GLU A 16 -4.88 -9.17 -0.16
N LYS A 17 -3.69 -9.66 -0.50
CA LYS A 17 -2.52 -9.53 0.39
C LYS A 17 -2.13 -8.08 0.61
N SER A 18 -2.20 -7.26 -0.44
CA SER A 18 -1.88 -5.83 -0.35
C SER A 18 -2.93 -5.09 0.48
N ARG A 19 -4.22 -5.37 0.28
CA ARG A 19 -5.33 -4.86 1.10
C ARG A 19 -5.11 -5.21 2.56
N HIS A 20 -4.78 -6.46 2.86
CA HIS A 20 -4.53 -6.88 4.23
C HIS A 20 -3.38 -6.08 4.87
N PHE A 21 -2.27 -5.92 4.15
CA PHE A 21 -1.14 -5.13 4.64
C PHE A 21 -1.50 -3.66 4.88
N TYR A 22 -2.01 -2.96 3.86
CA TYR A 22 -2.27 -1.53 3.97
C TYR A 22 -3.47 -1.22 4.89
N CYS A 23 -4.56 -1.97 4.80
CA CYS A 23 -5.78 -1.66 5.56
C CYS A 23 -5.74 -2.25 6.97
N ASN A 24 -5.51 -3.57 7.09
CA ASN A 24 -5.60 -4.23 8.39
C ASN A 24 -4.37 -3.97 9.26
N LEU A 25 -3.18 -3.88 8.66
CA LEU A 25 -1.93 -3.73 9.40
C LEU A 25 -1.52 -2.26 9.55
N LEU A 26 -1.52 -1.50 8.44
CA LEU A 26 -1.13 -0.08 8.47
C LEU A 26 -2.28 0.88 8.81
N GLY A 27 -3.53 0.44 8.73
CA GLY A 27 -4.69 1.24 9.10
C GLY A 27 -5.23 2.15 7.99
N PHE A 28 -4.84 1.95 6.73
CA PHE A 28 -5.45 2.66 5.61
C PHE A 28 -6.94 2.33 5.48
N THR A 29 -7.72 3.30 5.03
CA THR A 29 -9.14 3.16 4.70
C THR A 29 -9.31 3.00 3.20
N VAL A 30 -10.20 2.10 2.78
CA VAL A 30 -10.64 2.01 1.37
C VAL A 30 -11.65 3.12 1.12
N GLU A 31 -11.27 4.11 0.33
CA GLU A 31 -12.13 5.23 -0.05
C GLU A 31 -13.11 4.82 -1.15
N TYR A 32 -12.62 4.05 -2.12
CA TYR A 32 -13.44 3.29 -3.07
C TYR A 32 -12.61 2.17 -3.71
N GLU A 33 -13.29 1.23 -4.35
CA GLU A 33 -12.69 0.09 -5.03
C GLU A 33 -13.38 -0.21 -6.35
N ARG A 34 -12.64 -0.86 -7.26
CA ARG A 34 -13.19 -1.43 -8.50
C ARG A 34 -12.87 -2.92 -8.49
N PRO A 35 -13.75 -3.78 -7.94
CA PRO A 35 -13.46 -5.20 -7.77
C PRO A 35 -13.15 -5.94 -9.06
N GLU A 36 -13.84 -5.59 -10.16
CA GLU A 36 -13.61 -6.18 -11.49
C GLU A 36 -12.20 -5.89 -12.04
N GLU A 37 -11.58 -4.79 -11.59
CA GLU A 37 -10.23 -4.37 -11.97
C GLU A 37 -9.20 -4.69 -10.87
N LYS A 38 -9.62 -5.29 -9.74
CA LYS A 38 -8.74 -5.51 -8.58
C LYS A 38 -7.99 -4.24 -8.15
N PHE A 39 -8.73 -3.14 -8.08
CA PHE A 39 -8.20 -1.81 -7.78
C PHE A 39 -8.70 -1.28 -6.44
N LEU A 40 -7.82 -0.59 -5.71
CA LEU A 40 -8.10 0.11 -4.46
C LEU A 40 -7.58 1.54 -4.50
N PHE A 41 -8.45 2.48 -4.11
CA PHE A 41 -8.05 3.81 -3.70
C PHE A 41 -8.08 3.90 -2.18
N LEU A 42 -6.93 4.21 -1.58
CA LEU A 42 -6.71 4.16 -0.14
C LEU A 42 -6.33 5.52 0.42
N SER A 43 -6.69 5.77 1.67
CA SER A 43 -6.27 6.94 2.44
C SER A 43 -5.76 6.55 3.84
N LEU A 44 -4.83 7.32 4.39
CA LEU A 44 -4.45 7.31 5.80
C LEU A 44 -4.04 8.73 6.19
N GLU A 45 -4.83 9.37 7.04
CA GLU A 45 -4.69 10.82 7.31
C GLU A 45 -4.72 11.60 5.97
N ASP A 46 -3.74 12.47 5.73
CA ASP A 46 -3.61 13.20 4.46
C ASP A 46 -2.92 12.38 3.35
N CYS A 47 -2.47 11.15 3.62
CA CYS A 47 -1.79 10.32 2.63
C CYS A 47 -2.81 9.57 1.76
N GLN A 48 -2.56 9.52 0.45
CA GLN A 48 -3.37 8.76 -0.51
C GLN A 48 -2.49 7.82 -1.33
N LEU A 49 -3.05 6.66 -1.71
CA LEU A 49 -2.35 5.60 -2.43
C LEU A 49 -3.33 4.82 -3.32
N MET A 50 -2.92 4.48 -4.54
CA MET A 50 -3.63 3.56 -5.42
C MET A 50 -2.90 2.22 -5.52
N LEU A 51 -3.66 1.14 -5.52
CA LEU A 51 -3.15 -0.22 -5.73
C LEU A 51 -3.99 -0.90 -6.81
N GLU A 52 -3.34 -1.56 -7.76
CA GLU A 52 -4.00 -2.37 -8.79
C GLU A 52 -3.26 -3.68 -8.98
N GLU A 53 -3.97 -4.81 -9.02
CA GLU A 53 -3.32 -6.08 -9.33
C GLU A 53 -2.91 -6.12 -10.80
N GLY A 54 -1.62 -6.34 -11.07
CA GLY A 54 -1.14 -6.47 -12.44
C GLY A 54 -1.70 -7.72 -13.13
N SER A 55 -1.91 -7.61 -14.43
CA SER A 55 -2.20 -8.78 -15.27
C SER A 55 -1.06 -9.79 -15.25
N VAL A 56 -1.33 -11.02 -15.68
CA VAL A 56 -0.32 -12.09 -15.74
C VAL A 56 0.86 -11.65 -16.63
N GLU A 57 0.57 -10.98 -17.74
CA GLU A 57 1.56 -10.50 -18.70
C GLU A 57 2.41 -9.35 -18.15
N GLU A 58 1.82 -8.43 -17.38
CA GLU A 58 2.56 -7.34 -16.72
C GLU A 58 3.45 -7.87 -15.60
N LEU A 59 2.91 -8.73 -14.73
CA LEU A 59 3.68 -9.34 -13.64
C LEU A 59 4.84 -10.20 -14.16
N ALA A 60 4.67 -10.88 -15.30
CA ALA A 60 5.73 -11.65 -15.94
C ALA A 60 6.91 -10.79 -16.43
N GLN A 61 6.68 -9.49 -16.68
CA GLN A 61 7.73 -8.54 -17.07
C GLN A 61 8.43 -7.90 -15.87
N LEU A 62 7.84 -7.99 -14.68
CA LEU A 62 8.42 -7.48 -13.44
C LEU A 62 9.36 -8.51 -12.81
N THR A 63 10.48 -8.04 -12.28
CA THR A 63 11.43 -8.88 -11.54
C THR A 63 11.36 -8.58 -10.06
N TYR A 64 11.11 -9.59 -9.24
CA TYR A 64 11.16 -9.47 -7.79
C TYR A 64 12.60 -9.21 -7.30
N PRO A 65 12.84 -8.36 -6.27
CA PRO A 65 11.84 -7.59 -5.52
C PRO A 65 11.30 -6.39 -6.30
N PHE A 66 9.99 -6.18 -6.22
CA PHE A 66 9.32 -5.00 -6.79
C PHE A 66 9.74 -3.71 -6.07
N GLY A 67 9.52 -2.56 -6.72
CA GLY A 67 9.77 -1.25 -6.11
C GLY A 67 11.25 -0.86 -5.95
N ARG A 68 12.18 -1.57 -6.60
CA ARG A 68 13.61 -1.25 -6.58
C ARG A 68 13.87 0.20 -7.03
N GLY A 69 14.55 0.97 -6.19
CA GLY A 69 14.92 2.36 -6.47
C GLY A 69 13.84 3.38 -6.10
N VAL A 70 12.71 2.94 -5.55
CA VAL A 70 11.62 3.80 -5.08
C VAL A 70 11.55 3.76 -3.55
N ASN A 71 11.31 4.91 -2.95
CA ASN A 71 10.93 5.05 -1.54
C ASN A 71 9.80 6.07 -1.47
N ILE A 72 8.71 5.71 -0.81
CA ILE A 72 7.62 6.64 -0.48
C ILE A 72 7.61 6.84 1.03
N SER A 73 7.63 8.10 1.43
CA SER A 73 7.53 8.51 2.84
C SER A 73 6.14 9.06 3.09
N PHE A 74 5.40 8.43 4.00
CA PHE A 74 4.11 8.91 4.47
C PHE A 74 4.32 9.76 5.74
N GLY A 75 3.77 10.97 5.75
CA GLY A 75 3.69 11.79 6.95
C GLY A 75 2.47 11.35 7.74
N ILE A 76 2.70 10.66 8.86
CA ILE A 76 1.66 10.24 9.80
C ILE A 76 1.95 10.80 11.18
N GLU A 77 0.92 11.09 11.96
CA GLU A 77 1.07 11.74 13.27
C GLU A 77 1.66 10.78 14.32
N ASP A 78 1.10 9.57 14.46
CA ASP A 78 1.48 8.59 15.51
C ASP A 78 2.26 7.39 14.94
N VAL A 79 3.49 7.66 14.48
CA VAL A 79 4.44 6.61 14.06
C VAL A 79 4.68 5.57 15.16
N PRO A 80 4.85 5.93 16.46
CA PRO A 80 5.05 4.94 17.53
C PRO A 80 3.92 3.91 17.63
N GLN A 81 2.65 4.34 17.52
CA GLN A 81 1.52 3.41 17.55
C GLN A 81 1.52 2.48 16.33
N LEU A 82 1.78 2.99 15.13
CA LEU A 82 1.86 2.15 13.93
C LEU A 82 2.99 1.12 14.04
N HIS A 83 4.15 1.54 14.55
CA HIS A 83 5.29 0.66 14.80
C HIS A 83 4.92 -0.46 15.77
N GLN A 84 4.21 -0.14 16.86
CA GLN A 84 3.76 -1.15 17.83
C GLN A 84 2.80 -2.17 17.21
N LYS A 85 1.87 -1.75 16.36
CA LYS A 85 0.96 -2.67 15.62
C LYS A 85 1.73 -3.66 14.74
N LEU A 86 2.77 -3.18 14.05
CA LEU A 86 3.62 -4.04 13.22
C LEU A 86 4.40 -5.07 14.05
N LEU A 87 4.89 -4.67 15.24
CA LEU A 87 5.54 -5.60 16.18
C LEU A 87 4.57 -6.66 16.71
N GLU A 88 3.36 -6.28 17.08
CA GLU A 88 2.33 -7.21 17.58
C GLU A 88 1.87 -8.21 16.52
N ALA A 89 1.91 -7.82 15.25
CA ALA A 89 1.62 -8.67 14.10
C ALA A 89 2.82 -9.53 13.65
N ASP A 90 3.98 -9.42 14.30
CA ASP A 90 5.24 -10.05 13.89
C ASP A 90 5.63 -9.74 12.43
N TYR A 91 5.33 -8.51 11.98
CA TYR A 91 5.62 -8.09 10.62
C TYR A 91 7.09 -7.61 10.50
N PRO A 92 7.83 -7.98 9.43
CA PRO A 92 9.24 -7.60 9.31
C PRO A 92 9.47 -6.09 9.24
N ILE A 93 10.27 -5.56 10.16
CA ILE A 93 10.76 -4.18 10.17
C ILE A 93 12.26 -4.19 9.91
N ILE A 94 12.68 -3.60 8.79
CA ILE A 94 14.10 -3.54 8.41
C ILE A 94 14.64 -2.16 8.79
N VAL A 95 15.44 -2.12 9.86
CA VAL A 95 16.23 -0.94 10.23
C VAL A 95 17.60 -1.06 9.57
N ARG A 96 17.99 -0.07 8.77
CA ARG A 96 19.30 0.00 8.11
C ARG A 96 20.21 1.00 8.81
#